data_AF-A0A3D0MXB4-F1
#
_entry.id   AF-A0A3D0MXB4-F1
#
_cell.length_a   1.000
_cell.length_b   1.000
_cell.length_c   1.000
_cell.angle_alpha   90.00
_cell.angle_beta   90.00
_cell.angle_gamma   90.00
#
_symmetry.space_group_name_H-M   'P 1'
#
loop_
_entity.id
_entity.type
_entity.pdbx_description
1 polymer ?
#
loop_
_entity_poly.entity_id
_entity_poly.type
_entity_poly.pdbx_seq_one_letter_code
_entity_poly.pdbx_strand_id
1 'polypeptide(L)'
;VRVYLDRLDQIPEKVKIFTKEKIEIPEEFKELVFNDSSKKVFEVLKNKIQSSEKITAEEFKTMLNESGKETGVKGKNLFKPVRIALTGEEHGPEMPVIAEIYGKEKLINILSSYK
;
A
#
# COMPACT_ATOMS: atom_id res chain seq x y z
N VAL A 1 -12.84 19.42 -8.19
CA VAL A 1 -11.64 19.23 -7.35
C VAL A 1 -11.92 18.05 -6.42
N ARG A 2 -11.13 16.98 -6.42
CA ARG A 2 -11.25 15.95 -5.37
C ARG A 2 -10.68 16.55 -4.10
N VAL A 3 -11.56 17.10 -3.28
CA VAL A 3 -11.22 17.66 -1.98
C VAL A 3 -11.14 16.48 -1.01
N TYR A 4 -9.94 16.19 -0.51
CA TYR A 4 -9.70 15.08 0.43
C TYR A 4 -9.88 15.50 1.90
N LEU A 5 -9.99 16.82 2.14
CA LEU A 5 -10.16 17.45 3.44
C LEU A 5 -11.05 18.69 3.27
N ASP A 6 -12.26 18.63 3.80
CA ASP A 6 -13.24 19.72 3.71
C ASP A 6 -13.16 20.66 4.92
N ARG A 7 -12.74 20.15 6.08
CA ARG A 7 -12.66 20.90 7.32
C ARG A 7 -11.49 20.44 8.20
N LEU A 8 -10.97 21.35 9.02
CA LEU A 8 -9.81 21.07 9.89
C LEU A 8 -10.08 19.99 10.95
N ASP A 9 -11.33 19.80 11.35
CA ASP A 9 -11.75 18.74 12.29
C ASP A 9 -11.58 17.33 11.71
N GLN A 10 -11.43 17.19 10.38
CA GLN A 10 -11.20 15.90 9.73
C GLN A 10 -9.72 15.48 9.73
N ILE A 11 -8.78 16.39 10.05
CA ILE A 11 -7.34 16.11 10.04
C ILE A 11 -6.99 14.92 10.94
N PRO A 12 -7.44 14.85 12.22
CA PRO A 12 -7.10 13.73 13.11
C PRO A 12 -7.50 12.38 12.54
N GLU A 13 -8.61 12.30 11.78
CA GLU A 13 -9.03 11.06 11.14
C GLU A 13 -8.13 10.72 9.95
N LYS A 14 -7.88 11.67 9.06
CA LYS A 14 -7.09 11.44 7.83
C LYS A 14 -5.62 11.14 8.11
N VAL A 15 -5.05 11.64 9.20
CA VAL A 15 -3.66 11.34 9.60
C VAL A 15 -3.50 10.01 10.33
N LYS A 16 -4.59 9.31 10.68
CA LYS A 16 -4.53 7.99 11.35
C LYS A 16 -3.72 6.98 10.55
N ILE A 17 -3.83 7.00 9.21
CA ILE A 17 -3.06 6.08 8.36
C ILE A 17 -1.54 6.26 8.52
N PHE A 18 -1.07 7.47 8.83
CA PHE A 18 0.34 7.76 9.02
C PHE A 18 0.82 7.52 10.46
N THR A 19 -0.07 7.64 11.43
CA THR A 19 0.25 7.60 12.87
C THR A 19 0.00 6.25 13.53
N LYS A 20 -0.78 5.36 12.92
CA LYS A 20 -0.99 3.99 13.41
C LYS A 20 0.31 3.17 13.31
N GLU A 21 0.69 2.54 14.42
CA GLU A 21 1.76 1.53 14.46
C GLU A 21 1.36 0.24 13.74
N LYS A 22 0.07 -0.14 13.81
CA LYS A 22 -0.45 -1.36 13.19
C LYS A 22 -1.60 -1.04 12.25
N ILE A 23 -1.53 -1.62 11.05
CA ILE A 23 -2.60 -1.54 10.06
C ILE A 23 -3.62 -2.64 10.35
N GLU A 24 -4.87 -2.26 10.51
CA GLU A 24 -5.98 -3.17 10.72
C GLU A 24 -6.65 -3.45 9.38
N ILE A 25 -6.78 -4.73 9.03
CA ILE A 25 -7.46 -5.15 7.80
C ILE A 25 -8.90 -5.54 8.14
N PRO A 26 -9.91 -4.85 7.58
CA PRO A 26 -11.31 -5.25 7.70
C PRO A 26 -11.53 -6.70 7.28
N GLU A 27 -12.44 -7.41 7.96
CA GLU A 27 -12.70 -8.84 7.73
C GLU A 27 -13.01 -9.14 6.25
N GLU A 28 -13.79 -8.27 5.61
CA GLU A 28 -14.17 -8.36 4.19
C GLU A 28 -12.98 -8.36 3.21
N PHE A 29 -11.82 -7.83 3.63
CA PHE A 29 -10.63 -7.75 2.79
C PHE A 29 -9.55 -8.75 3.14
N LYS A 30 -9.70 -9.53 4.22
CA LYS A 30 -8.68 -10.51 4.61
C LYS A 30 -8.45 -11.54 3.52
N GLU A 31 -9.50 -12.08 2.91
CA GLU A 31 -9.35 -13.05 1.80
C GLU A 31 -8.60 -12.46 0.60
N LEU A 32 -8.81 -11.17 0.32
CA LEU A 32 -8.14 -10.48 -0.77
C LEU A 32 -6.65 -10.23 -0.46
N VAL A 33 -6.33 -9.87 0.78
CA VAL A 33 -4.97 -9.53 1.19
C VAL A 33 -4.12 -10.78 1.46
N PHE A 34 -4.70 -11.82 2.06
CA PHE A 34 -3.98 -13.02 2.52
C PHE A 34 -4.00 -14.19 1.52
N ASN A 35 -4.53 -14.03 0.31
CA ASN A 35 -4.41 -15.06 -0.71
C ASN A 35 -2.99 -15.19 -1.27
N ASP A 36 -2.69 -16.32 -1.91
CA ASP A 36 -1.37 -16.64 -2.45
C ASP A 36 -0.88 -15.64 -3.51
N SER A 37 -1.82 -15.08 -4.29
CA SER A 37 -1.53 -14.11 -5.34
C SER A 37 -1.02 -12.80 -4.75
N SER A 38 -1.70 -12.26 -3.74
CA SER A 38 -1.32 -11.04 -3.03
C SER A 38 0.00 -11.22 -2.27
N LYS A 39 0.19 -12.36 -1.60
CA LYS A 39 1.46 -12.67 -0.92
C LYS A 39 2.66 -12.66 -1.87
N LYS A 40 2.53 -13.27 -3.05
CA LYS A 40 3.58 -13.24 -4.09
C LYS A 40 3.89 -11.81 -4.52
N VAL A 41 2.86 -10.99 -4.74
CA VAL A 41 3.03 -9.57 -5.08
C VAL A 41 3.77 -8.82 -3.96
N PHE A 42 3.41 -9.04 -2.70
CA PHE A 42 4.04 -8.36 -1.56
C PHE A 42 5.51 -8.71 -1.42
N GLU A 43 5.89 -9.97 -1.60
CA GLU A 43 7.29 -10.40 -1.58
C GLU A 43 8.10 -9.77 -2.71
N VAL A 44 7.60 -9.80 -3.95
CA VAL A 44 8.29 -9.18 -5.10
C VAL A 44 8.41 -7.66 -4.90
N LEU A 45 7.33 -7.00 -4.47
CA LEU A 45 7.32 -5.56 -4.23
C LEU A 45 8.29 -5.18 -3.09
N LYS A 46 8.32 -5.94 -2.00
CA LYS A 46 9.27 -5.74 -0.89
C LYS A 46 10.71 -5.80 -1.38
N ASN A 47 11.05 -6.81 -2.19
CA ASN A 47 12.41 -6.97 -2.73
C ASN A 47 12.81 -5.78 -3.62
N LYS A 48 11.89 -5.28 -4.45
CA LYS A 48 12.13 -4.09 -5.28
C LYS A 48 12.35 -2.84 -4.42
N ILE A 49 11.52 -2.64 -3.39
CA ILE A 49 11.66 -1.53 -2.43
C ILE A 49 13.00 -1.62 -1.67
N GLN A 50 13.42 -2.83 -1.28
CA GLN A 50 14.71 -3.06 -0.62
C GLN A 50 15.89 -2.67 -1.50
N SER A 51 15.81 -2.94 -2.80
CA SER A 51 16.85 -2.60 -3.77
C SER A 51 16.84 -1.13 -4.21
N SER A 52 15.76 -0.38 -3.95
CA SER A 52 15.67 1.04 -4.32
C SER A 52 16.36 1.94 -3.29
N GLU A 53 17.05 2.98 -3.74
CA GLU A 53 17.65 4.00 -2.86
C GLU A 53 16.61 4.99 -2.32
N LYS A 54 15.65 5.37 -3.16
CA LYS A 54 14.56 6.30 -2.83
C LYS A 54 13.20 5.71 -3.19
N ILE A 55 12.16 6.15 -2.49
CA ILE A 55 10.77 5.81 -2.79
C ILE A 55 10.02 7.09 -3.10
N THR A 56 9.97 7.47 -4.38
CA THR A 56 9.02 8.47 -4.89
C THR A 56 7.70 7.80 -5.30
N ALA A 57 6.62 8.57 -5.42
CA ALA A 57 5.34 8.05 -5.91
C ALA A 57 5.45 7.41 -7.30
N GLU A 58 6.28 7.98 -8.19
CA GLU A 58 6.51 7.45 -9.54
C GLU A 58 7.30 6.13 -9.52
N GLU A 59 8.38 6.06 -8.74
CA GLU A 59 9.15 4.82 -8.56
C GLU A 59 8.29 3.73 -7.94
N PHE A 60 7.51 4.05 -6.91
CA PHE A 60 6.62 3.09 -6.26
C PHE A 60 5.60 2.53 -7.26
N LYS A 61 4.96 3.39 -8.05
CA LYS A 61 4.00 2.97 -9.08
C LYS A 61 4.67 2.08 -10.12
N THR A 62 5.91 2.37 -10.49
CA THR A 62 6.70 1.56 -11.42
C THR A 62 6.99 0.18 -10.83
N MET A 63 7.53 0.12 -9.61
CA MET A 63 7.80 -1.13 -8.89
C MET A 63 6.54 -1.99 -8.71
N LEU A 64 5.40 -1.38 -8.41
CA LEU A 64 4.12 -2.08 -8.29
C LEU A 64 3.70 -2.71 -9.63
N ASN A 65 3.77 -1.94 -10.72
CA ASN A 65 3.43 -2.45 -12.04
C ASN A 65 4.34 -3.60 -12.48
N GLU A 66 5.64 -3.48 -12.20
CA GLU A 66 6.59 -4.57 -12.47
C GLU A 66 6.31 -5.80 -11.62
N SER A 67 5.99 -5.63 -10.34
CA SER A 67 5.61 -6.74 -9.45
C SER A 67 4.38 -7.47 -9.98
N GLY A 68 3.40 -6.73 -10.49
CA GLY A 68 2.23 -7.31 -11.16
C GLY A 68 2.57 -8.06 -12.46
N LYS A 69 3.53 -7.56 -13.25
CA LYS A 69 4.00 -8.27 -14.45
C LYS A 69 4.69 -9.58 -14.10
N GLU A 70 5.58 -9.56 -13.11
CA GLU A 70 6.37 -10.72 -12.68
C GLU A 70 5.50 -11.82 -12.05
N THR A 71 4.49 -11.42 -11.28
CA THR A 71 3.56 -12.36 -10.62
C THR A 71 2.36 -12.75 -11.48
N GLY A 72 2.16 -12.08 -12.63
CA GLY A 72 0.98 -12.25 -13.48
C GLY A 72 -0.30 -11.57 -12.96
N VAL A 73 -0.23 -10.85 -11.84
CA VAL A 73 -1.37 -10.19 -11.19
C VAL A 73 -1.60 -8.80 -11.77
N LYS A 74 -2.84 -8.49 -12.18
CA LYS A 74 -3.14 -7.24 -12.90
C LYS A 74 -4.40 -6.55 -12.38
N GLY A 75 -4.47 -5.25 -12.67
CA GLY A 75 -5.67 -4.44 -12.44
C GLY A 75 -6.09 -4.40 -10.96
N LYS A 76 -7.39 -4.57 -10.69
CA LYS A 76 -7.94 -4.48 -9.33
C LYS A 76 -7.30 -5.49 -8.36
N ASN A 77 -6.93 -6.68 -8.84
CA ASN A 77 -6.30 -7.72 -8.03
C ASN A 77 -4.84 -7.41 -7.65
N LEU A 78 -4.23 -6.38 -8.24
CA LEU A 78 -2.92 -5.88 -7.87
C LEU A 78 -3.05 -4.65 -6.97
N PHE A 79 -3.78 -3.64 -7.44
CA PHE A 79 -3.85 -2.34 -6.77
C PHE A 79 -4.69 -2.37 -5.49
N LYS A 80 -5.80 -3.12 -5.46
CA LYS A 80 -6.70 -3.17 -4.29
C LYS A 80 -6.02 -3.85 -3.09
N PRO A 81 -5.43 -5.06 -3.19
CA PRO A 81 -4.76 -5.68 -2.04
C PRO A 81 -3.56 -4.88 -1.55
N VAL A 82 -2.75 -4.30 -2.45
CA VAL A 82 -1.61 -3.47 -2.04
C VAL A 82 -2.07 -2.22 -1.30
N ARG A 83 -3.13 -1.55 -1.79
CA ARG A 83 -3.71 -0.40 -1.10
C ARG A 83 -4.14 -0.77 0.32
N ILE A 84 -4.96 -1.81 0.45
CA ILE A 84 -5.50 -2.24 1.73
C ILE A 84 -4.38 -2.69 2.67
N ALA A 85 -3.36 -3.38 2.16
CA ALA A 85 -2.21 -3.79 2.96
C ALA A 85 -1.44 -2.58 3.54
N LEU A 86 -1.39 -1.45 2.82
CA LEU A 86 -0.68 -0.23 3.23
C LEU A 86 -1.53 0.72 4.09
N THR A 87 -2.85 0.75 3.92
CA THR A 87 -3.70 1.76 4.58
C THR A 87 -4.80 1.17 5.45
N GLY A 88 -5.16 -0.09 5.27
CA GLY A 88 -6.36 -0.70 5.84
C GLY A 88 -7.66 -0.24 5.18
N GLU A 89 -7.58 0.56 4.11
CA GLU A 89 -8.73 1.21 3.49
C GLU A 89 -8.80 0.96 1.98
N GLU A 90 -9.98 0.60 1.47
CA GLU A 90 -10.21 0.47 0.02
C GLU A 90 -10.19 1.83 -0.71
N HIS A 91 -10.52 2.91 -0.02
CA HIS A 91 -10.60 4.26 -0.57
C HIS A 91 -9.66 5.21 0.17
N GLY A 92 -9.58 6.47 -0.28
CA GLY A 92 -8.75 7.50 0.31
C GLY A 92 -7.72 8.10 -0.65
N PRO A 93 -6.64 8.72 -0.13
CA PRO A 93 -5.64 9.41 -0.95
C PRO A 93 -4.90 8.46 -1.90
N GLU A 94 -4.18 9.03 -2.85
CA GLU A 94 -3.43 8.24 -3.83
C GLU A 94 -2.38 7.38 -3.13
N MET A 95 -2.51 6.06 -3.33
CA MET A 95 -1.64 5.08 -2.67
C MET A 95 -0.14 5.28 -2.98
N PRO A 96 0.27 5.63 -4.22
CA PRO A 96 1.68 5.95 -4.49
C PRO A 96 2.21 7.13 -3.67
N VAL A 97 1.39 8.15 -3.42
CA VAL A 97 1.76 9.31 -2.59
C VAL A 97 1.88 8.89 -1.12
N ILE A 98 0.96 8.05 -0.63
CA ILE A 98 1.04 7.47 0.71
C ILE A 98 2.34 6.67 0.88
N ALA A 99 2.71 5.87 -0.13
CA ALA A 99 3.93 5.09 -0.11
C ALA A 99 5.20 5.95 -0.06
N GLU A 100 5.24 7.06 -0.79
CA GLU A 100 6.33 8.05 -0.70
C GLU A 100 6.44 8.64 0.72
N ILE A 101 5.31 9.00 1.34
CA ILE A 101 5.29 9.55 2.70
C ILE A 101 5.74 8.51 3.75
N TYR A 102 5.34 7.24 3.59
CA TYR A 102 5.80 6.16 4.48
C TYR A 102 7.30 5.92 4.38
N GLY A 103 7.86 6.07 3.17
CA GLY A 103 9.25 5.77 2.90
C GLY A 103 9.58 4.28 2.96
N LYS A 104 10.84 3.96 2.69
CA LYS A 104 11.34 2.60 2.47
C LYS A 104 11.14 1.68 3.68
N GLU A 105 11.56 2.11 4.87
CA GLU A 105 11.57 1.25 6.07
C GLU A 105 10.15 0.84 6.49
N LYS A 106 9.22 1.80 6.53
CA LYS A 106 7.83 1.54 6.91
C LYS A 106 7.14 0.62 5.90
N LEU A 107 7.36 0.82 4.60
CA LEU A 107 6.81 -0.06 3.57
C LEU A 107 7.32 -1.50 3.72
N ILE A 108 8.62 -1.70 3.94
CA ILE A 108 9.19 -3.03 4.15
C ILE A 108 8.61 -3.69 5.40
N ASN A 109 8.48 -2.96 6.50
CA ASN A 109 7.91 -3.48 7.73
C ASN A 109 6.44 -3.92 7.54
N ILE A 110 5.64 -3.08 6.87
CA ILE A 110 4.24 -3.41 6.54
C ILE A 110 4.17 -4.68 5.68
N LEU A 111 4.90 -4.74 4.57
CA LEU A 111 4.87 -5.88 3.66
C LEU A 111 5.38 -7.16 4.31
N SER A 112 6.34 -7.06 5.24
CA SER A 112 6.87 -8.21 5.99
C SER A 112 5.87 -8.82 6.98
N SER A 113 4.79 -8.11 7.32
CA SER A 113 3.72 -8.62 8.19
C SER A 113 2.76 -9.58 7.48
N TYR A 114 2.74 -9.58 6.13
CA TYR A 114 1.82 -10.37 5.32
C TYR A 114 2.47 -11.64 4.75
N LYS A 115 3.00 -12.50 5.64
CA LYS A 115 3.54 -13.82 5.28
C LYS A 115 2.44 -14.85 5.00
#